data_AF-A0A653YEJ4-F1
#
_entry.id   AF-A0A653YEJ4-F1
#
_cell.length_a   1.000
_cell.length_b   1.000
_cell.length_c   1.000
_cell.angle_alpha   90.00
_cell.angle_beta   90.00
_cell.angle_gamma   90.00
#
_symmetry.space_group_name_H-M   'P 1'
#
loop_
_entity.id
_entity.type
_entity.pdbx_description
1 polymer ?
#
loop_
_entity_poly.entity_id
_entity_poly.type
_entity_poly.pdbx_seq_one_letter_code
_entity_poly.pdbx_strand_id
1 'polypeptide(L)'
;MSEDLYADIPLPDEDPAPEDTSAGNQAGAPGNAPAGVDGDGVLPSVEELVLDHDDQLGQLRADVDGLVGLVGDLLQTPPAEKPAPWNCKELDGPGRAALLTELRQWVDWYNGRYGVTTDSRILGCWYRHGPVLEELIGVWIAWRAAYYGHHTPKDAPAYWHERILWPAMARITKSNWGLSACIPTHKDPRPKSEPSTDDGFTAFIATLDG
;
A
#
# COMPACT_ATOMS: atom_id res chain seq x y z
N MET A 1 -3.42 19.34 41.27
CA MET A 1 -4.64 19.51 40.46
C MET A 1 -4.15 19.75 39.04
N SER A 2 -3.64 18.71 38.35
CA SER A 2 -4.36 17.63 37.67
C SER A 2 -5.40 18.19 36.71
N GLU A 3 -5.14 18.01 35.42
CA GLU A 3 -6.12 17.50 34.47
C GLU A 3 -5.35 16.84 33.32
N ASP A 4 -5.29 15.51 33.37
CA ASP A 4 -4.78 14.66 32.30
C ASP A 4 -5.71 14.79 31.09
N LEU A 5 -5.28 15.56 30.10
CA LEU A 5 -5.98 15.82 28.83
C LEU A 5 -6.18 14.60 27.93
N TYR A 6 -5.89 13.40 28.44
CA TYR A 6 -6.00 12.12 27.74
C TYR A 6 -6.88 11.09 28.47
N ALA A 7 -7.49 11.44 29.61
CA ALA A 7 -8.31 10.50 30.39
C ALA A 7 -9.65 10.13 29.73
N ASP A 8 -10.10 10.88 28.73
CA ASP A 8 -11.45 10.76 28.12
C ASP A 8 -11.44 10.26 26.66
N ILE A 9 -10.36 9.63 26.19
CA ILE A 9 -10.44 8.91 24.91
C ILE A 9 -11.16 7.58 25.19
N PRO A 10 -12.38 7.35 24.65
CA PRO A 10 -13.03 6.06 24.80
C PRO A 10 -12.15 5.02 24.13
N LEU A 11 -11.66 4.06 24.91
CA LEU A 11 -11.14 2.82 24.34
C LEU A 11 -12.29 2.19 23.53
N PRO A 12 -12.03 1.67 22.32
CA PRO A 12 -13.04 0.88 21.62
C PRO A 12 -13.46 -0.23 22.58
N ASP A 13 -14.77 -0.45 22.71
CA ASP A 13 -15.33 -1.52 23.54
C ASP A 13 -14.54 -2.80 23.24
N GLU A 14 -13.91 -3.39 24.26
CA GLU A 14 -13.29 -4.70 24.11
C GLU A 14 -14.41 -5.64 23.66
N ASP A 15 -14.30 -6.16 22.43
CA ASP A 15 -15.20 -7.20 21.95
C ASP A 15 -15.27 -8.29 23.03
N PRO A 16 -16.46 -8.65 23.52
CA PRO A 16 -16.55 -9.64 24.57
C PRO A 16 -15.90 -10.93 24.08
N ALA A 17 -15.03 -11.50 24.93
CA ALA A 17 -14.46 -12.82 24.69
C ALA A 17 -15.58 -13.80 24.32
N PRO A 18 -15.40 -14.66 23.30
CA PRO A 18 -16.48 -15.53 22.86
C PRO A 18 -16.90 -16.45 24.01
N GLU A 19 -18.13 -16.28 24.46
CA GLU A 19 -18.74 -17.17 25.46
C GLU A 19 -18.97 -18.54 24.83
N ASP A 20 -18.39 -19.54 25.48
CA ASP A 20 -18.62 -20.96 25.24
C ASP A 20 -20.09 -21.28 25.51
N THR A 21 -20.89 -21.38 24.44
CA THR A 21 -22.29 -21.79 24.51
C THR A 21 -22.48 -23.09 23.75
N SER A 22 -22.09 -24.16 24.41
CA SER A 22 -22.61 -25.50 24.14
C SER A 22 -24.14 -25.50 24.36
N ALA A 23 -24.84 -26.15 23.44
CA ALA A 23 -26.20 -26.71 23.51
C ALA A 23 -27.41 -25.82 23.10
N GLY A 24 -28.02 -26.17 21.96
CA GLY A 24 -29.42 -26.64 21.99
C GLY A 24 -30.44 -26.06 20.99
N ASN A 25 -30.63 -26.80 19.89
CA ASN A 25 -31.92 -27.24 19.30
C ASN A 25 -32.70 -26.39 18.24
N GLN A 26 -32.56 -26.85 16.97
CA GLN A 26 -33.58 -27.22 15.95
C GLN A 26 -34.83 -26.36 15.61
N ALA A 27 -34.89 -25.94 14.34
CA ALA A 27 -35.98 -26.12 13.34
C ALA A 27 -35.46 -25.52 12.02
N GLY A 28 -35.47 -26.12 10.82
CA GLY A 28 -36.31 -27.12 10.20
C GLY A 28 -36.41 -26.73 8.71
N ALA A 29 -35.48 -27.20 7.89
CA ALA A 29 -35.51 -27.09 6.42
C ALA A 29 -35.37 -28.51 5.83
N PRO A 30 -35.98 -28.79 4.66
CA PRO A 30 -36.48 -30.12 4.31
C PRO A 30 -35.34 -31.11 4.12
N GLY A 31 -35.47 -32.24 4.80
CA GLY A 31 -34.46 -33.29 4.85
C GLY A 31 -34.21 -33.89 3.47
N ASN A 32 -32.94 -33.88 3.07
CA ASN A 32 -32.43 -34.92 2.20
C ASN A 32 -32.27 -36.17 3.09
N ALA A 33 -33.35 -36.96 3.20
CA ALA A 33 -33.28 -38.24 3.88
C ALA A 33 -32.26 -39.11 3.13
N PRO A 34 -31.23 -39.68 3.79
CA PRO A 34 -30.54 -40.79 3.19
C PRO A 34 -31.59 -41.88 2.98
N ALA A 35 -31.70 -42.34 1.74
CA ALA A 35 -32.46 -43.53 1.40
C ALA A 35 -32.07 -44.63 2.39
N GLY A 36 -33.07 -45.37 2.87
CA GLY A 36 -32.97 -46.30 3.99
C GLY A 36 -31.66 -47.06 4.06
N VAL A 37 -31.05 -47.05 5.25
CA VAL A 37 -30.05 -48.05 5.61
C VAL A 37 -30.81 -49.35 5.82
N ASP A 38 -31.06 -50.06 4.72
CA ASP A 38 -31.26 -51.49 4.77
C ASP A 38 -29.99 -52.09 5.39
N GLY A 39 -30.18 -52.85 6.47
CA GLY A 39 -29.10 -53.40 7.27
C GLY A 39 -28.26 -54.38 6.47
N ASP A 40 -27.08 -53.94 6.06
CA ASP A 40 -25.91 -54.78 5.72
C ASP A 40 -24.60 -53.96 5.86
N GLY A 41 -24.59 -52.99 6.79
CA GLY A 41 -23.46 -52.08 7.00
C GLY A 41 -22.29 -52.80 7.67
N VAL A 42 -21.41 -53.39 6.86
CA VAL A 42 -20.04 -53.73 7.28
C VAL A 42 -19.39 -52.42 7.70
N LEU A 43 -19.08 -52.29 9.00
CA LEU A 43 -18.22 -51.20 9.47
C LEU A 43 -16.88 -51.32 8.72
N PRO A 44 -16.35 -50.21 8.18
CA PRO A 44 -15.04 -50.24 7.56
C PRO A 44 -14.05 -50.81 8.56
N SER A 45 -13.15 -51.66 8.08
CA SER A 45 -12.16 -52.25 8.96
C SER A 45 -11.29 -51.13 9.55
N VAL A 46 -10.70 -51.37 10.73
CA VAL A 46 -9.74 -50.43 11.30
C VAL A 46 -8.61 -50.12 10.30
N GLU A 47 -8.26 -51.09 9.45
CA GLU A 47 -7.26 -50.95 8.40
C GLU A 47 -7.73 -49.99 7.30
N GLU A 48 -8.99 -50.08 6.87
CA GLU A 48 -9.59 -49.16 5.89
C GLU A 48 -9.66 -47.72 6.44
N LEU A 49 -9.99 -47.56 7.73
CA LEU A 49 -10.00 -46.24 8.38
C LEU A 49 -8.60 -45.63 8.50
N VAL A 50 -7.59 -46.46 8.77
CA VAL A 50 -6.19 -46.01 8.84
C VAL A 50 -5.69 -45.59 7.46
N LEU A 51 -6.05 -46.31 6.41
CA LEU A 51 -5.71 -45.95 5.04
C LEU A 51 -6.36 -44.62 4.61
N ASP A 52 -7.65 -44.42 4.91
CA ASP A 52 -8.35 -43.16 4.63
C ASP A 52 -7.74 -41.98 5.40
N HIS A 53 -7.39 -42.17 6.68
CA HIS A 53 -6.70 -41.15 7.45
C HIS A 53 -5.30 -40.83 6.91
N ASP A 54 -4.53 -41.84 6.49
CA ASP A 54 -3.20 -41.62 5.89
C ASP A 54 -3.31 -40.85 4.57
N ASP A 55 -4.33 -41.15 3.75
CA ASP A 55 -4.63 -40.40 2.52
C ASP A 55 -5.03 -38.95 2.83
N GLN A 56 -5.89 -38.74 3.84
CA GLN A 56 -6.30 -37.40 4.29
C GLN A 56 -5.12 -36.60 4.84
N LEU A 57 -4.21 -37.22 5.61
CA LEU A 57 -2.97 -36.59 6.08
C LEU A 57 -2.03 -36.25 4.92
N GLY A 58 -1.96 -37.12 3.92
CA GLY A 58 -1.22 -36.88 2.68
C GLY A 58 -1.74 -35.66 1.93
N GLN A 59 -3.06 -35.57 1.76
CA GLN A 59 -3.72 -34.45 1.10
C GLN A 59 -3.54 -33.15 1.87
N LEU A 60 -3.76 -33.16 3.19
CA LEU A 60 -3.59 -31.97 4.03
C LEU A 60 -2.14 -31.45 3.97
N ARG A 61 -1.16 -32.35 3.95
CA ARG A 61 0.25 -31.97 3.79
C ARG A 61 0.50 -31.31 2.44
N ALA A 62 -0.03 -31.87 1.36
CA ALA A 62 0.11 -31.30 0.03
C ALA A 62 -0.53 -29.91 -0.07
N ASP A 63 -1.69 -29.71 0.56
CA ASP A 63 -2.37 -28.42 0.62
C ASP A 63 -1.58 -27.38 1.42
N VAL A 64 -1.01 -27.77 2.56
CA VAL A 64 -0.12 -26.91 3.36
C VAL A 64 1.14 -26.53 2.57
N ASP A 65 1.78 -27.49 1.90
CA ASP A 65 2.94 -27.22 1.06
C ASP A 65 2.59 -26.27 -0.09
N GLY A 66 1.39 -26.43 -0.69
CA GLY A 66 0.85 -25.53 -1.70
C GLY A 66 0.61 -24.11 -1.17
N LEU A 67 0.01 -23.98 0.02
CA LEU A 67 -0.21 -22.69 0.66
C LEU A 67 1.11 -22.00 1.02
N VAL A 68 2.11 -22.75 1.52
CA VAL A 68 3.45 -22.24 1.78
C VAL A 68 4.10 -21.72 0.51
N GLY A 69 3.94 -22.42 -0.63
CA GLY A 69 4.38 -21.94 -1.94
C GLY A 69 3.74 -20.62 -2.34
N LEU A 70 2.40 -20.53 -2.26
CA LEU A 70 1.67 -19.30 -2.59
C LEU A 70 2.03 -18.11 -1.69
N VAL A 71 2.19 -18.36 -0.39
CA VAL A 71 2.66 -17.33 0.56
C VAL A 71 4.10 -16.93 0.23
N GLY A 72 4.96 -17.89 -0.11
CA GLY A 72 6.32 -17.62 -0.57
C GLY A 72 6.34 -16.68 -1.77
N ASP A 73 5.51 -16.94 -2.78
CA ASP A 73 5.39 -16.11 -3.98
C ASP A 73 4.85 -14.71 -3.68
N LEU A 74 3.85 -14.59 -2.81
CA LEU A 74 3.32 -13.29 -2.38
C LEU A 74 4.33 -12.46 -1.59
N LEU A 75 5.21 -13.11 -0.84
CA LEU A 75 6.26 -12.46 -0.07
C LEU A 75 7.49 -12.10 -0.91
N GLN A 76 7.63 -12.64 -2.14
CA GLN A 76 8.72 -12.25 -3.01
C GLN A 76 8.56 -10.81 -3.50
N THR A 77 9.63 -10.02 -3.39
CA THR A 77 9.73 -8.73 -4.07
C THR A 77 9.60 -8.97 -5.58
N PRO A 78 8.70 -8.27 -6.30
CA PRO A 78 8.57 -8.44 -7.75
C PRO A 78 9.92 -8.31 -8.45
N PRO A 79 10.22 -9.13 -9.48
CA PRO A 79 11.43 -8.96 -10.28
C PRO A 79 11.53 -7.51 -10.78
N ALA A 80 12.74 -6.95 -10.79
CA ALA A 80 13.03 -5.57 -11.21
C ALA A 80 12.70 -5.26 -12.69
N GLU A 81 12.04 -6.18 -13.41
CA GLU A 81 11.67 -6.06 -14.82
C GLU A 81 10.48 -5.12 -15.07
N LYS A 82 9.57 -4.97 -14.10
CA LYS A 82 8.39 -4.10 -14.25
C LYS A 82 8.57 -2.81 -13.44
N PRO A 83 8.41 -1.62 -14.06
CA PRO A 83 8.41 -0.36 -13.35
C PRO A 83 7.37 -0.36 -12.23
N ALA A 84 7.70 0.27 -11.11
CA ALA A 84 6.74 0.45 -10.03
C ALA A 84 5.50 1.24 -10.52
N PRO A 85 4.30 0.99 -9.97
CA PRO A 85 3.07 1.68 -10.37
C PRO A 85 3.07 3.20 -10.23
N TRP A 86 4.08 3.77 -9.58
CA TRP A 86 4.31 5.20 -9.39
C TRP A 86 5.48 5.75 -10.21
N ASN A 87 6.05 4.96 -11.12
CA ASN A 87 7.12 5.40 -12.00
C ASN A 87 6.55 6.23 -13.17
N CYS A 88 6.42 7.55 -12.95
CA CYS A 88 5.89 8.49 -13.94
C CYS A 88 6.64 8.52 -15.28
N LYS A 89 7.91 8.13 -15.30
CA LYS A 89 8.73 8.07 -16.51
C LYS A 89 8.32 6.91 -17.42
N GLU A 90 8.05 5.75 -16.83
CA GLU A 90 7.80 4.50 -17.57
C GLU A 90 6.30 4.19 -17.77
N LEU A 91 5.40 4.85 -17.03
CA LEU A 91 3.96 4.71 -17.21
C LEU A 91 3.48 5.28 -18.55
N ASP A 92 2.53 4.58 -19.16
CA ASP A 92 1.81 5.04 -20.34
C ASP A 92 0.80 6.15 -20.01
N GLY A 93 0.15 6.71 -21.04
CA GLY A 93 -0.82 7.80 -20.88
C GLY A 93 -1.94 7.48 -19.87
N PRO A 94 -2.66 6.36 -20.03
CA PRO A 94 -3.71 5.94 -19.09
C PRO A 94 -3.19 5.68 -17.67
N GLY A 95 -2.10 4.94 -17.50
CA GLY A 95 -1.52 4.65 -16.18
C GLY A 95 -1.08 5.92 -15.46
N ARG A 96 -0.45 6.85 -16.19
CA ARG A 96 -0.07 8.16 -15.64
C ARG A 96 -1.29 9.00 -15.28
N ALA A 97 -2.36 8.97 -16.06
CA ALA A 97 -3.60 9.68 -15.74
C ALA A 97 -4.26 9.15 -14.45
N ALA A 98 -4.27 7.83 -14.26
CA ALA A 98 -4.78 7.20 -13.03
C ALA A 98 -3.95 7.61 -11.81
N LEU A 99 -2.61 7.50 -11.91
CA LEU A 99 -1.69 7.94 -10.85
C LEU A 99 -1.89 9.41 -10.47
N LEU A 100 -1.95 10.31 -11.45
CA LEU A 100 -2.14 11.74 -11.19
C LEU A 100 -3.52 12.05 -10.59
N THR A 101 -4.54 11.24 -10.90
CA THR A 101 -5.88 11.38 -10.31
C THR A 101 -5.87 11.01 -8.83
N GLU A 102 -5.22 9.89 -8.45
CA GLU A 102 -5.04 9.53 -7.04
C GLU A 102 -4.21 10.58 -6.30
N LEU A 103 -3.10 11.02 -6.90
CA LEU A 103 -2.24 12.03 -6.30
C LEU A 103 -2.97 13.36 -6.09
N ARG A 104 -3.80 13.80 -7.04
CA ARG A 104 -4.65 14.99 -6.89
C ARG A 104 -5.55 14.90 -5.66
N GLN A 105 -6.20 13.75 -5.44
CA GLN A 105 -7.08 13.56 -4.27
C GLN A 105 -6.29 13.69 -2.97
N TRP A 106 -5.08 13.14 -2.93
CA TRP A 106 -4.19 13.28 -1.79
C TRP A 106 -3.71 14.74 -1.60
N VAL A 107 -3.39 15.46 -2.67
CA VAL A 107 -3.02 16.90 -2.60
C VAL A 107 -4.19 17.74 -2.05
N ASP A 108 -5.43 17.45 -2.47
CA ASP A 108 -6.62 18.12 -1.93
C ASP A 108 -6.77 17.86 -0.43
N TRP A 109 -6.60 16.59 -0.01
CA TRP A 109 -6.60 16.19 1.41
C TRP A 109 -5.50 16.89 2.21
N TYR A 110 -4.29 16.98 1.65
CA TYR A 110 -3.13 17.65 2.25
C TYR A 110 -3.41 19.13 2.44
N ASN A 111 -3.87 19.81 1.39
CA ASN A 111 -4.14 21.24 1.42
C ASN A 111 -5.26 21.59 2.43
N GLY A 112 -6.22 20.69 2.64
CA GLY A 112 -7.25 20.85 3.66
C GLY A 112 -6.75 20.71 5.11
N ARG A 113 -5.60 20.05 5.34
CA ARG A 113 -5.04 19.81 6.68
C ARG A 113 -3.82 20.66 7.01
N TYR A 114 -2.88 20.74 6.09
CA TYR A 114 -1.57 21.35 6.30
C TYR A 114 -1.41 22.66 5.50
N GLY A 115 -2.10 22.81 4.37
CA GLY A 115 -1.95 23.92 3.42
C GLY A 115 -2.71 25.21 3.80
N VAL A 116 -2.74 25.54 5.10
CA VAL A 116 -3.44 26.71 5.65
C VAL A 116 -2.68 28.02 5.47
N THR A 117 -1.35 27.98 5.32
CA THR A 117 -0.53 29.15 5.02
C THR A 117 0.05 29.07 3.63
N THR A 118 0.45 30.21 3.07
CA THR A 118 1.13 30.26 1.77
C THR A 118 2.39 29.40 1.73
N ASP A 119 3.11 29.32 2.85
CA ASP A 119 4.38 28.58 2.97
C ASP A 119 4.21 27.07 3.13
N SER A 120 2.99 26.59 3.39
CA SER A 120 2.68 25.16 3.48
C SER A 120 1.69 24.69 2.41
N ARG A 121 1.19 25.59 1.55
CA ARG A 121 0.18 25.26 0.54
C ARG A 121 0.81 24.74 -0.75
N ILE A 122 0.28 23.62 -1.25
CA ILE A 122 0.57 23.14 -2.60
C ILE A 122 -0.28 23.94 -3.59
N LEU A 123 0.35 24.75 -4.43
CA LEU A 123 -0.34 25.59 -5.42
C LEU A 123 -0.95 24.75 -6.54
N GLY A 124 -2.10 25.19 -7.08
CA GLY A 124 -2.86 24.43 -8.09
C GLY A 124 -2.12 24.14 -9.40
N CYS A 125 -1.02 24.84 -9.68
CA CYS A 125 -0.17 24.57 -10.84
C CYS A 125 0.82 23.40 -10.64
N TRP A 126 0.87 22.76 -9.46
CA TRP A 126 1.87 21.73 -9.11
C TRP A 126 2.13 20.69 -10.20
N TYR A 127 1.08 20.21 -10.88
CA TYR A 127 1.16 19.18 -11.92
C TYR A 127 1.89 19.64 -13.20
N ARG A 128 2.11 20.96 -13.36
CA ARG A 128 2.86 21.57 -14.46
C ARG A 128 4.36 21.65 -14.16
N HIS A 129 4.78 21.35 -12.93
CA HIS A 129 6.17 21.42 -12.49
C HIS A 129 6.70 20.00 -12.28
N GLY A 130 7.44 19.47 -13.25
CA GLY A 130 8.00 18.11 -13.21
C GLY A 130 8.73 17.77 -11.90
N PRO A 131 9.67 18.59 -11.41
CA PRO A 131 10.35 18.33 -10.14
C PRO A 131 9.40 18.31 -8.93
N VAL A 132 8.39 19.17 -8.93
CA VAL A 132 7.37 19.19 -7.85
C VAL A 132 6.51 17.94 -7.91
N LEU A 133 6.13 17.50 -9.12
CA LEU A 133 5.36 16.28 -9.31
C LEU A 133 6.09 15.06 -8.72
N GLU A 134 7.37 14.87 -9.05
CA GLU A 134 8.16 13.73 -8.55
C GLU A 134 8.34 13.77 -7.02
N GLU A 135 8.59 14.95 -6.44
CA GLU A 135 8.66 15.12 -4.99
C GLU A 135 7.33 14.76 -4.30
N LEU A 136 6.20 15.22 -4.86
CA LEU A 136 4.88 14.91 -4.32
C LEU A 136 4.54 13.43 -4.42
N ILE A 137 4.93 12.75 -5.51
CA ILE A 137 4.78 11.29 -5.65
C ILE A 137 5.56 10.59 -4.53
N GLY A 138 6.83 10.97 -4.30
CA GLY A 138 7.66 10.40 -3.24
C GLY A 138 7.04 10.57 -1.84
N VAL A 139 6.57 11.78 -1.53
CA VAL A 139 5.90 12.08 -0.25
C VAL A 139 4.61 11.26 -0.09
N TRP A 140 3.82 11.14 -1.15
CA TRP A 140 2.56 10.39 -1.15
C TRP A 140 2.78 8.89 -0.99
N ILE A 141 3.78 8.30 -1.65
CA ILE A 141 4.12 6.87 -1.46
C ILE A 141 4.56 6.61 -0.03
N ALA A 142 5.41 7.48 0.54
CA ALA A 142 5.84 7.36 1.92
C ALA A 142 4.66 7.50 2.90
N TRP A 143 3.70 8.37 2.59
CA TRP A 143 2.45 8.49 3.35
C TRP A 143 1.65 7.17 3.27
N ARG A 144 1.47 6.59 2.08
CA ARG A 144 0.78 5.31 1.93
C ARG A 144 1.46 4.20 2.74
N ALA A 145 2.78 4.11 2.67
CA ALA A 145 3.55 3.13 3.44
C ALA A 145 3.40 3.32 4.96
N ALA A 146 3.30 4.56 5.43
CA ALA A 146 3.13 4.87 6.85
C ALA A 146 1.72 4.60 7.39
N TYR A 147 0.68 4.69 6.55
CA TYR A 147 -0.72 4.68 6.99
C TYR A 147 -1.54 3.46 6.56
N TYR A 148 -1.07 2.67 5.59
CA TYR A 148 -1.77 1.45 5.15
C TYR A 148 -1.08 0.18 5.68
N GLY A 149 -1.88 -0.85 6.01
CA GLY A 149 -1.38 -2.20 6.30
C GLY A 149 -0.85 -2.43 7.72
N HIS A 150 -1.16 -1.54 8.67
CA HIS A 150 -0.72 -1.67 10.07
C HIS A 150 -1.88 -2.05 10.99
N HIS A 151 -1.71 -3.09 11.79
CA HIS A 151 -2.69 -3.52 12.81
C HIS A 151 -2.29 -3.12 14.24
N THR A 152 -1.08 -2.58 14.41
CA THR A 152 -0.53 -2.16 15.70
C THR A 152 0.04 -0.75 15.57
N PRO A 153 0.07 0.06 16.64
CA PRO A 153 0.72 1.37 16.62
C PRO A 153 2.17 1.30 16.10
N LYS A 154 2.53 2.18 15.16
CA LYS A 154 3.87 2.33 14.59
C LYS A 154 4.30 3.80 14.65
N ASP A 155 5.61 4.03 14.66
CA ASP A 155 6.24 5.35 14.57
C ASP A 155 6.29 5.92 13.14
N ALA A 156 5.99 5.10 12.12
CA ALA A 156 6.03 5.49 10.71
C ALA A 156 5.24 6.78 10.38
N PRO A 157 4.05 7.05 10.94
CA PRO A 157 3.36 8.33 10.78
C PRO A 157 4.16 9.54 11.31
N ALA A 158 4.79 9.42 12.48
CA ALA A 158 5.61 10.48 13.06
C ALA A 158 6.87 10.70 12.21
N TYR A 159 7.54 9.61 11.83
CA TYR A 159 8.68 9.64 10.93
C TYR A 159 8.35 10.32 9.59
N TRP A 160 7.20 9.99 9.00
CA TRP A 160 6.74 10.58 7.75
C TRP A 160 6.62 12.10 7.85
N HIS A 161 6.04 12.63 8.93
CA HIS A 161 5.94 14.08 9.13
C HIS A 161 7.32 14.74 9.24
N GLU A 162 8.15 14.22 10.15
CA GLU A 162 9.42 14.87 10.51
C GLU A 162 10.48 14.76 9.41
N ARG A 163 10.59 13.58 8.78
CA ARG A 163 11.70 13.26 7.89
C ARG A 163 11.36 13.37 6.42
N ILE A 164 10.08 13.28 6.06
CA ILE A 164 9.66 13.25 4.65
C ILE A 164 8.84 14.50 4.30
N LEU A 165 7.69 14.69 4.95
CA LEU A 165 6.73 15.73 4.60
C LEU A 165 7.34 17.12 4.72
N TRP A 166 7.76 17.54 5.91
CA TRP A 166 8.21 18.92 6.11
C TRP A 166 9.48 19.28 5.34
N PRO A 167 10.49 18.40 5.25
CA PRO A 167 11.64 18.66 4.39
C PRO A 167 11.28 18.80 2.90
N ALA A 168 10.38 17.95 2.38
CA ALA A 168 9.94 18.05 0.99
C ALA A 168 9.14 19.33 0.73
N MET A 169 8.21 19.68 1.63
CA MET A 169 7.44 20.91 1.52
C MET A 169 8.30 22.16 1.57
N ALA A 170 9.36 22.18 2.39
CA ALA A 170 10.32 23.27 2.41
C ALA A 170 11.04 23.44 1.05
N ARG A 171 11.42 22.35 0.39
CA ARG A 171 11.99 22.40 -0.97
C ARG A 171 10.97 22.87 -1.99
N ILE A 172 9.79 22.26 -2.02
CA ILE A 172 8.71 22.60 -2.97
C ILE A 172 8.33 24.08 -2.89
N THR A 173 8.20 24.63 -1.69
CA THR A 173 7.70 26.01 -1.51
C THR A 173 8.78 27.07 -1.65
N LYS A 174 10.05 26.76 -1.36
CA LYS A 174 11.14 27.75 -1.30
C LYS A 174 12.14 27.66 -2.45
N SER A 175 12.27 26.52 -3.12
CA SER A 175 13.25 26.36 -4.19
C SER A 175 12.82 27.06 -5.48
N ASN A 176 13.80 27.47 -6.30
CA ASN A 176 13.60 28.11 -7.60
C ASN A 176 12.97 27.19 -8.66
N TRP A 177 13.20 25.88 -8.53
CA TRP A 177 12.56 24.83 -9.33
C TRP A 177 11.17 24.44 -8.80
N GLY A 178 10.81 24.90 -7.60
CA GLY A 178 9.55 24.62 -6.92
C GLY A 178 8.45 25.61 -7.31
N LEU A 179 7.63 25.95 -6.33
CA LEU A 179 6.42 26.77 -6.49
C LEU A 179 6.60 28.23 -6.06
N SER A 180 7.77 28.60 -5.52
CA SER A 180 8.07 29.94 -5.01
C SER A 180 7.77 31.06 -6.02
N ALA A 181 8.01 30.81 -7.31
CA ALA A 181 7.80 31.78 -8.38
C ALA A 181 6.34 31.92 -8.84
N CYS A 182 5.45 31.01 -8.42
CA CYS A 182 4.07 30.92 -8.88
C CYS A 182 3.06 31.72 -8.03
N ILE A 183 3.54 32.56 -7.11
CA ILE A 183 2.72 33.44 -6.29
C ILE A 183 2.82 34.88 -6.86
N PRO A 184 1.68 35.56 -7.14
CA PRO A 184 0.30 35.08 -7.07
C PRO A 184 -0.17 34.31 -8.33
N THR A 185 0.63 34.29 -9.40
CA THR A 185 0.27 33.69 -10.69
C THR A 185 1.31 32.67 -11.15
N HIS A 186 0.85 31.61 -11.82
CA HIS A 186 1.70 30.57 -12.43
C HIS A 186 2.82 31.17 -13.30
N LYS A 187 4.02 30.58 -13.21
CA LYS A 187 5.15 30.90 -14.08
C LYS A 187 5.77 29.60 -14.60
N ASP A 188 5.84 29.47 -15.91
CA ASP A 188 6.50 28.33 -16.52
C ASP A 188 8.00 28.31 -16.20
N PRO A 189 8.58 27.14 -15.91
CA PRO A 189 10.02 27.01 -15.78
C PRO A 189 10.69 27.50 -17.06
N ARG A 190 11.69 28.38 -16.93
CA ARG A 190 12.48 28.81 -18.08
C ARG A 190 13.27 27.60 -18.59
N PRO A 191 13.09 27.15 -19.85
CA PRO A 191 13.89 26.07 -20.39
C PRO A 191 15.35 26.51 -20.45
N LYS A 192 16.26 25.63 -20.01
CA LYS A 192 17.68 25.81 -20.30
C LYS A 192 17.92 25.42 -21.76
N SER A 193 18.66 26.25 -22.49
CA SER A 193 19.04 25.99 -23.89
C SER A 193 20.28 25.12 -24.01
N GLU A 194 20.99 24.89 -22.91
CA GLU A 194 22.19 24.05 -22.85
C GLU A 194 21.79 22.56 -22.94
N PRO A 195 22.49 21.73 -23.73
CA PRO A 195 22.28 20.29 -23.75
C PRO A 195 22.46 19.68 -22.35
N SER A 196 21.58 18.74 -21.98
CA SER A 196 21.71 18.01 -20.70
C SER A 196 22.89 17.05 -20.68
N THR A 197 23.27 16.52 -21.85
CA THR A 197 24.42 15.65 -22.06
C THR A 197 25.00 16.06 -23.41
N ASP A 198 26.31 16.27 -23.46
CA ASP A 198 27.00 16.65 -24.69
C ASP A 198 27.31 15.42 -25.58
N ASP A 199 27.73 15.70 -26.81
CA ASP A 199 28.04 14.67 -27.81
C ASP A 199 29.28 13.81 -27.46
N GLY A 200 30.05 14.22 -26.45
CA GLY A 200 31.23 13.51 -25.96
C GLY A 200 30.90 12.30 -25.10
N PHE A 201 29.67 12.17 -24.60
CA PHE A 201 29.27 11.06 -23.72
C PHE A 201 29.50 9.69 -24.35
N THR A 202 29.09 9.50 -25.61
CA THR A 202 29.30 8.23 -26.33
C THR A 202 30.79 7.89 -26.48
N ALA A 203 31.62 8.91 -26.75
CA ALA A 203 33.06 8.73 -26.85
C ALA A 203 33.68 8.38 -25.49
N PHE A 204 33.23 9.01 -24.40
CA PHE A 204 33.67 8.67 -23.04
C PHE A 204 33.34 7.22 -22.68
N ILE A 205 32.13 6.74 -22.95
CA ILE A 205 31.76 5.33 -22.70
C ILE A 205 32.69 4.37 -23.46
N ALA A 206 32.98 4.65 -24.72
CA ALA A 206 33.89 3.81 -25.52
C ALA A 206 35.32 3.74 -24.95
N THR A 207 35.75 4.70 -24.10
CA THR A 207 37.05 4.64 -23.41
C THR A 207 37.06 3.74 -22.17
N LEU A 208 35.90 3.36 -21.64
CA LEU A 208 35.78 2.47 -20.47
C LEU A 208 35.75 0.99 -20.86
N ASP A 209 35.42 0.68 -22.12
CA ASP A 209 35.30 -0.68 -22.66
C ASP A 209 36.62 -1.22 -23.27
N GLY A 210 37.72 -0.45 -23.22
CA GLY A 210 39.03 -0.79 -23.80
C GLY A 210 40.16 -0.80 -22.79
#